data_AF-A0A081SH88-F1
#
_entry.id   AF-A0A081SH88-F1
#
_cell.length_a   1.000
_cell.length_b   1.000
_cell.length_c   1.000
_cell.angle_alpha   90.00
_cell.angle_beta   90.00
_cell.angle_gamma   90.00
#
_symmetry.space_group_name_H-M   'P 1'
#
loop_
_entity.id
_entity.type
_entity.pdbx_description
1 polymer ?
#
loop_
_entity_poly.entity_id
_entity_poly.type
_entity_poly.pdbx_seq_one_letter_code
_entity_poly.pdbx_strand_id
1 'polypeptide(L)'
;MRVRVAGLCVENNHALFVKHKRFIGNDYFPEEAWILPGGAVEVGESAQMAVQREVREETGLECEAGKLLFVKELIFPFPLLEKVIAPIAHVISLCFQCRVTGGTVMTGRDPEISDAEQLILETRWLPIQTLHQQPIYPPFLAAFIQDHSASEFMHVVPRYYDSRA
;
A
#
# COMPACT_ATOMS: atom_id res chain seq x y z
N MET A 1 15.07 2.19 10.78
CA MET A 1 14.39 1.13 10.02
C MET A 1 12.95 1.02 10.52
N ARG A 2 11.96 0.89 9.62
CA ARG A 2 10.54 0.74 9.95
C ARG A 2 9.94 -0.43 9.17
N VAL A 3 8.98 -1.14 9.76
CA VAL A 3 8.22 -2.18 9.07
C VAL A 3 6.84 -1.62 8.72
N ARG A 4 6.41 -1.82 7.48
CA ARG A 4 5.09 -1.44 6.97
C ARG A 4 4.41 -2.63 6.33
N VAL A 5 3.12 -2.50 6.08
CA VAL A 5 2.30 -3.50 5.38
C VAL A 5 1.55 -2.88 4.22
N ALA A 6 1.12 -3.72 3.29
CA ALA A 6 0.25 -3.35 2.19
C ALA A 6 -0.72 -4.51 1.90
N GLY A 7 -1.98 -4.19 1.58
CA GLY A 7 -3.03 -5.17 1.30
C GLY A 7 -3.46 -5.14 -0.17
N LEU A 8 -3.27 -6.24 -0.88
CA LEU A 8 -3.82 -6.43 -2.22
C LEU A 8 -5.19 -7.12 -2.12
N CYS A 9 -6.26 -6.35 -2.26
CA CYS A 9 -7.62 -6.86 -2.44
C CYS A 9 -7.96 -6.90 -3.94
N VAL A 10 -8.50 -8.01 -4.42
CA VAL A 10 -8.94 -8.19 -5.81
C VAL A 10 -10.36 -8.75 -5.84
N GLU A 11 -11.27 -8.07 -6.53
CA GLU A 11 -12.65 -8.52 -6.75
C GLU A 11 -13.10 -8.17 -8.16
N ASN A 12 -13.84 -9.07 -8.83
CA ASN A 12 -14.41 -8.83 -10.16
C ASN A 12 -13.38 -8.23 -11.15
N ASN A 13 -12.14 -8.70 -11.08
CA ASN A 13 -11.03 -8.26 -11.93
C ASN A 13 -10.68 -6.75 -11.78
N HIS A 14 -10.97 -6.20 -10.60
CA HIS A 14 -10.51 -4.92 -10.13
C HIS A 14 -9.63 -5.12 -8.88
N ALA A 15 -8.63 -4.27 -8.72
CA ALA A 15 -7.79 -4.21 -7.53
C ALA A 15 -8.08 -2.93 -6.74
N LEU A 16 -8.08 -3.02 -5.42
CA LEU A 16 -8.37 -1.90 -4.52
C LEU A 16 -7.11 -1.04 -4.34
N PHE A 17 -7.27 0.27 -4.51
CA PHE A 17 -6.20 1.25 -4.31
C PHE A 17 -6.69 2.45 -3.51
N VAL A 18 -5.75 3.09 -2.84
CA VAL A 18 -5.89 4.41 -2.22
C VAL A 18 -4.98 5.39 -2.97
N LYS A 19 -5.50 6.58 -3.28
CA LYS A 19 -4.74 7.65 -3.94
C LYS A 19 -4.15 8.54 -2.87
N HIS A 20 -2.83 8.64 -2.83
CA HIS A 20 -2.13 9.52 -1.89
C HIS A 20 -1.61 10.74 -2.63
N LYS A 21 -1.83 11.94 -2.09
CA LYS A 21 -0.98 13.10 -2.40
C LYS A 21 0.34 12.96 -1.65
N ARG A 22 1.43 13.37 -2.28
CA ARG A 22 2.75 13.30 -1.67
C ARG A 22 2.95 14.37 -0.60
N PHE A 23 3.68 14.05 0.46
CA PHE A 23 4.01 14.99 1.53
C PHE A 23 5.04 16.07 1.10
N ILE A 24 6.04 15.73 0.25
CA ILE A 24 7.12 16.64 -0.17
C ILE A 24 7.50 16.43 -1.64
N GLY A 25 7.67 17.55 -2.35
CA GLY A 25 8.20 17.60 -3.71
C GLY A 25 9.66 17.18 -3.76
N ASN A 26 9.94 16.03 -4.34
CA ASN A 26 11.26 15.66 -4.86
C ASN A 26 11.08 14.86 -6.17
N ASP A 27 12.12 14.55 -6.93
CA ASP A 27 11.92 13.89 -8.23
C ASP A 27 11.70 12.36 -8.12
N TYR A 28 11.73 11.79 -6.90
CA TYR A 28 11.73 10.34 -6.68
C TYR A 28 10.35 9.68 -6.67
N PHE A 29 9.26 10.46 -6.53
CA PHE A 29 7.90 9.95 -6.46
C PHE A 29 6.94 10.85 -7.26
N PRO A 30 5.84 10.32 -7.81
CA PRO A 30 4.82 11.15 -8.44
C PRO A 30 4.12 12.05 -7.39
N GLU A 31 3.57 13.19 -7.83
CA GLU A 31 2.82 14.12 -6.96
C GLU A 31 1.60 13.46 -6.31
N GLU A 32 0.93 12.62 -7.07
CA GLU A 32 -0.14 11.74 -6.61
C GLU A 32 0.10 10.34 -7.18
N ALA A 33 -0.09 9.33 -6.35
CA ALA A 33 0.01 7.94 -6.77
C ALA A 33 -1.12 7.11 -6.18
N TRP A 34 -1.53 6.10 -6.94
CA TRP A 34 -2.31 5.00 -6.42
C TRP A 34 -1.35 4.00 -5.78
N ILE A 35 -1.60 3.70 -4.51
CA ILE A 35 -0.88 2.69 -3.75
C ILE A 35 -1.88 1.69 -3.17
N LEU A 36 -1.39 0.50 -2.82
CA LEU A 36 -2.20 -0.43 -2.05
C LEU A 36 -2.49 0.16 -0.66
N PRO A 37 -3.68 -0.07 -0.10
CA PRO A 37 -3.96 0.33 1.27
C PRO A 37 -2.97 -0.32 2.24
N GLY A 38 -2.54 0.41 3.26
CA GLY A 38 -1.57 -0.08 4.22
C GLY A 38 -0.74 1.00 4.90
N GLY A 39 -0.22 0.67 6.08
CA GLY A 39 0.50 1.61 6.90
C GLY A 39 1.58 0.96 7.75
N ALA A 40 1.83 1.56 8.92
CA ALA A 40 2.86 1.10 9.83
C ALA A 40 2.38 -0.10 10.64
N VAL A 41 3.28 -1.02 10.97
CA VAL A 41 2.98 -2.04 11.97
C VAL A 41 3.18 -1.43 13.35
N GLU A 42 2.14 -1.49 14.18
CA GLU A 42 2.18 -0.97 15.54
C GLU A 42 2.87 -1.94 16.51
N VAL A 43 3.33 -1.40 17.65
CA VAL A 43 3.97 -2.20 18.69
C VAL A 43 2.97 -3.17 19.31
N GLY A 44 3.30 -4.46 19.29
CA GLY A 44 2.44 -5.53 19.82
C GLY A 44 1.44 -6.08 18.79
N GLU A 45 1.42 -5.54 17.57
CA GLU A 45 0.58 -6.00 16.47
C GLU A 45 1.36 -6.93 15.51
N SER A 46 0.69 -7.93 14.94
CA SER A 46 1.26 -8.74 13.85
C SER A 46 1.07 -8.04 12.52
N ALA A 47 1.93 -8.31 11.52
CA ALA A 47 1.77 -7.71 10.20
C ALA A 47 0.40 -8.03 9.54
N GLN A 48 -0.17 -9.21 9.82
CA GLN A 48 -1.51 -9.56 9.34
C GLN A 48 -2.62 -8.78 10.04
N MET A 49 -2.48 -8.49 11.33
CA MET A 49 -3.43 -7.62 12.05
C MET A 49 -3.32 -6.19 11.54
N ALA A 50 -2.09 -5.69 11.36
CA ALA A 50 -1.84 -4.35 10.84
C ALA A 50 -2.48 -4.14 9.47
N VAL A 51 -2.30 -5.07 8.52
CA VAL A 51 -2.87 -4.86 7.17
C VAL A 51 -4.40 -4.88 7.18
N GLN A 52 -5.02 -5.68 8.06
CA GLN A 52 -6.49 -5.71 8.20
C GLN A 52 -7.02 -4.41 8.81
N ARG A 53 -6.33 -3.88 9.83
CA ARG A 53 -6.64 -2.58 10.44
C ARG A 53 -6.55 -1.46 9.40
N GLU A 54 -5.44 -1.39 8.68
CA GLU A 54 -5.18 -0.35 7.68
C GLU A 54 -6.17 -0.41 6.51
N VAL A 55 -6.48 -1.60 5.98
CA VAL A 55 -7.51 -1.75 4.94
C VAL A 55 -8.86 -1.22 5.42
N ARG A 56 -9.24 -1.51 6.68
CA ARG A 56 -10.49 -0.99 7.25
C ARG A 56 -10.47 0.52 7.41
N GLU A 57 -9.40 1.09 7.94
CA GLU A 57 -9.26 2.53 8.22
C GLU A 57 -9.22 3.38 6.94
N GLU A 58 -8.52 2.90 5.91
CA GLU A 58 -8.31 3.65 4.67
C GLU A 58 -9.44 3.44 3.65
N THR A 59 -10.15 2.30 3.71
CA THR A 59 -11.09 1.92 2.64
C THR A 59 -12.51 1.58 3.11
N GLY A 60 -12.73 1.46 4.42
CA GLY A 60 -14.01 1.02 5.00
C GLY A 60 -14.34 -0.46 4.79
N LEU A 61 -13.44 -1.24 4.18
CA LEU A 61 -13.63 -2.66 3.93
C LEU A 61 -13.01 -3.51 5.04
N GLU A 62 -13.68 -4.59 5.40
CA GLU A 62 -13.14 -5.63 6.27
C GLU A 62 -12.50 -6.71 5.41
N CYS A 63 -11.35 -7.23 5.84
CA CYS A 63 -10.66 -8.28 5.10
C CYS A 63 -9.96 -9.29 6.01
N GLU A 64 -9.63 -10.43 5.43
CA GLU A 64 -8.76 -11.44 6.03
C GLU A 64 -7.41 -11.43 5.28
N ALA A 65 -6.32 -11.26 6.04
CA ALA A 65 -4.97 -11.27 5.48
C ALA A 65 -4.49 -12.71 5.21
N GLY A 66 -4.32 -13.03 3.93
CA GLY A 66 -3.84 -14.31 3.44
C GLY A 66 -2.32 -14.35 3.29
N LYS A 67 -1.85 -14.74 2.11
CA LYS A 67 -0.42 -15.02 1.85
C LYS A 67 0.39 -13.73 1.69
N LEU A 68 1.65 -13.79 2.14
CA LEU A 68 2.65 -12.78 1.78
C LEU A 68 2.98 -12.92 0.28
N LEU A 69 2.82 -11.85 -0.48
CA LEU A 69 3.05 -11.80 -1.93
C LEU A 69 4.46 -11.35 -2.27
N PHE A 70 4.93 -10.29 -1.59
CA PHE A 70 6.26 -9.76 -1.79
C PHE A 70 6.72 -8.94 -0.59
N VAL A 71 8.03 -8.75 -0.53
CA VAL A 71 8.71 -7.83 0.39
C VAL A 71 9.33 -6.72 -0.45
N LYS A 72 9.02 -5.46 -0.11
CA LYS A 72 9.59 -4.28 -0.74
C LYS A 72 10.51 -3.56 0.23
N GLU A 73 11.77 -3.40 -0.13
CA GLU A 73 12.71 -2.51 0.56
C GLU A 73 12.70 -1.13 -0.11
N LEU A 74 12.64 -0.10 0.73
CA LEU A 74 12.68 1.29 0.30
C LEU A 74 13.64 2.08 1.19
N ILE A 75 14.67 2.63 0.56
CA ILE A 75 15.68 3.49 1.17
C ILE A 75 15.68 4.81 0.43
N PHE A 76 15.37 5.91 1.12
CA PHE A 76 15.25 7.23 0.50
C PHE A 76 15.70 8.35 1.43
N PRO A 77 16.19 9.48 0.89
CA PRO A 77 16.53 10.65 1.69
C PRO A 77 15.28 11.18 2.41
N PHE A 78 15.38 11.42 3.70
CA PHE A 78 14.30 11.96 4.52
C PHE A 78 14.60 13.43 4.83
N PRO A 79 13.70 14.35 4.45
CA PRO A 79 13.49 15.53 5.27
C PRO A 79 11.98 15.79 5.36
N LEU A 80 11.22 14.93 6.03
CA LEU A 80 9.74 14.99 5.98
C LEU A 80 9.06 15.67 7.16
N LEU A 81 9.77 15.92 8.25
CA LEU A 81 9.34 16.76 9.38
C LEU A 81 10.61 17.38 9.97
N GLU A 82 10.58 18.67 10.32
CA GLU A 82 11.70 19.43 10.93
C GLU A 82 12.27 18.82 12.24
N LYS A 83 11.77 17.67 12.69
CA LYS A 83 12.05 17.08 14.01
C LYS A 83 12.68 15.67 13.98
N VAL A 84 13.21 15.19 12.86
CA VAL A 84 13.84 13.83 12.81
C VAL A 84 15.34 13.90 12.52
N ILE A 85 16.14 13.26 13.38
CA ILE A 85 17.61 13.29 13.45
C ILE A 85 18.29 12.36 12.40
N ALA A 86 17.54 11.70 11.52
CA ALA A 86 18.09 10.73 10.56
C ALA A 86 17.89 11.19 9.09
N PRO A 87 18.95 11.32 8.28
CA PRO A 87 18.87 11.83 6.90
C PRO A 87 18.29 10.82 5.90
N ILE A 88 18.08 9.57 6.32
CA ILE A 88 17.65 8.47 5.45
C ILE A 88 16.55 7.68 6.15
N ALA A 89 15.42 7.51 5.45
CA ALA A 89 14.39 6.56 5.84
C ALA A 89 14.67 5.21 5.19
N HIS A 90 14.49 4.14 5.97
CA HIS A 90 14.63 2.76 5.53
C HIS A 90 13.41 1.97 5.98
N VAL A 91 12.64 1.48 5.01
CA VAL A 91 11.36 0.81 5.19
C VAL A 91 11.42 -0.57 4.56
N ILE A 92 10.96 -1.58 5.30
CA ILE A 92 10.62 -2.90 4.77
C ILE A 92 9.10 -3.00 4.77
N SER A 93 8.50 -3.20 3.59
CA SER A 93 7.05 -3.30 3.42
C SER A 93 6.67 -4.72 3.02
N LEU A 94 5.78 -5.32 3.81
CA LEU A 94 5.24 -6.67 3.59
C LEU A 94 3.89 -6.56 2.88
N CYS A 95 3.78 -7.07 1.66
CA CYS A 95 2.52 -7.05 0.92
C CYS A 95 1.78 -8.37 1.07
N PHE A 96 0.55 -8.33 1.55
CA PHE A 96 -0.31 -9.49 1.71
C PHE A 96 -1.43 -9.49 0.67
N GLN A 97 -1.79 -10.67 0.20
CA GLN A 97 -3.09 -10.88 -0.43
C GLN A 97 -4.16 -10.79 0.65
N CYS A 98 -5.19 -10.00 0.40
CA CYS A 98 -6.30 -9.80 1.33
C CYS A 98 -7.61 -10.19 0.64
N ARG A 99 -8.43 -10.97 1.35
CA ARG A 99 -9.78 -11.32 0.90
C ARG A 99 -10.78 -10.44 1.63
N VAL A 100 -11.56 -9.65 0.90
CA VAL A 100 -12.63 -8.84 1.50
C VAL A 100 -13.69 -9.77 2.09
N THR A 101 -14.12 -9.47 3.31
CA THR A 101 -15.10 -10.26 4.06
C THR A 101 -16.34 -9.45 4.43
N GLY A 102 -16.31 -8.12 4.28
CA GLY A 102 -17.41 -7.24 4.63
C GLY A 102 -17.06 -5.76 4.45
N GLY A 103 -17.95 -4.90 4.95
CA GLY A 103 -17.82 -3.45 4.85
C GLY A 103 -18.34 -2.87 3.53
N THR A 104 -18.21 -1.55 3.40
CA THR A 104 -18.61 -0.79 2.21
C THR A 104 -17.47 0.14 1.85
N VAL A 105 -17.07 0.13 0.57
CA VAL A 105 -15.98 0.98 0.10
C VAL A 105 -16.27 2.46 0.37
N MET A 106 -15.31 3.13 0.96
CA MET A 106 -15.30 4.57 1.17
C MET A 106 -13.86 5.10 1.15
N THR A 107 -13.70 6.38 0.87
CA THR A 107 -12.42 7.04 1.13
C THR A 107 -12.28 7.26 2.62
N GLY A 108 -11.46 6.42 3.25
CA GLY A 108 -11.10 6.52 4.65
C GLY A 108 -9.97 7.53 4.89
N ARG A 109 -9.25 7.35 6.00
CA ARG A 109 -8.26 8.31 6.46
C ARG A 109 -7.18 7.64 7.30
N ASP A 110 -5.99 8.21 7.30
CA ASP A 110 -4.98 7.92 8.32
C ASP A 110 -5.38 8.63 9.63
N PRO A 111 -5.64 7.90 10.73
CA PRO A 111 -6.07 8.47 12.01
C PRO A 111 -4.95 9.25 12.72
N GLU A 112 -3.68 9.02 12.38
CA GLU A 112 -2.53 9.74 12.95
C GLU A 112 -2.34 11.13 12.30
N ILE A 113 -3.04 11.41 11.20
CA ILE A 113 -2.90 12.64 10.40
C ILE A 113 -4.16 13.51 10.54
N SER A 114 -3.95 14.80 10.80
CA SER A 114 -5.03 15.78 10.90
C SER A 114 -5.80 15.93 9.58
N ASP A 115 -7.04 16.44 9.62
CA ASP A 115 -7.85 16.69 8.41
C ASP A 115 -7.12 17.56 7.38
N ALA A 116 -6.40 18.59 7.85
CA ALA A 116 -5.68 19.51 6.99
C ALA A 116 -4.48 18.86 6.29
N GLU A 117 -3.90 17.82 6.90
CA GLU A 117 -2.68 17.16 6.46
C GLU A 117 -2.96 15.80 5.79
N GLN A 118 -4.22 15.34 5.79
CA GLN A 118 -4.62 14.04 5.27
C GLN A 118 -4.13 13.85 3.83
N LEU A 119 -3.53 12.68 3.58
CA LEU A 119 -2.90 12.36 2.30
C LEU A 119 -3.79 11.54 1.40
N ILE A 120 -4.69 10.76 1.99
CA ILE A 120 -5.64 9.93 1.26
C ILE A 120 -6.66 10.85 0.59
N LEU A 121 -6.62 10.88 -0.73
CA LEU A 121 -7.50 11.68 -1.57
C LEU A 121 -8.73 10.89 -2.00
N GLU A 122 -8.55 9.59 -2.27
CA GLU A 122 -9.58 8.76 -2.87
C GLU A 122 -9.30 7.28 -2.63
N THR A 123 -10.35 6.48 -2.44
CA THR A 123 -10.29 5.00 -2.53
C THR A 123 -11.07 4.52 -3.75
N ARG A 124 -10.48 3.62 -4.55
CA ARG A 124 -11.12 3.12 -5.76
C ARG A 124 -10.73 1.69 -6.10
N TRP A 125 -11.69 0.94 -6.63
CA TRP A 125 -11.44 -0.29 -7.38
C TRP A 125 -11.00 0.06 -8.81
N LEU A 126 -9.74 -0.22 -9.14
CA LEU A 126 -9.19 0.04 -10.47
C LEU A 126 -9.20 -1.24 -11.33
N PRO A 127 -9.61 -1.17 -12.61
CA PRO A 127 -9.57 -2.34 -13.49
C PRO A 127 -8.13 -2.83 -13.68
N ILE A 128 -7.88 -4.14 -13.47
CA ILE A 128 -6.53 -4.70 -13.56
C ILE A 128 -5.91 -4.48 -14.94
N GLN A 129 -6.70 -4.54 -16.01
CA GLN A 129 -6.23 -4.37 -17.39
C GLN A 129 -5.65 -2.98 -17.64
N THR A 130 -6.13 -1.95 -16.95
CA THR A 130 -5.76 -0.55 -17.20
C THR A 130 -4.83 0.04 -16.14
N LEU A 131 -4.32 -0.77 -15.21
CA LEU A 131 -3.41 -0.30 -14.14
C LEU A 131 -2.16 0.40 -14.70
N HIS A 132 -1.59 -0.07 -15.81
CA HIS A 132 -0.45 0.55 -16.47
C HIS A 132 -0.70 2.00 -16.97
N GLN A 133 -1.96 2.43 -17.05
CA GLN A 133 -2.37 3.78 -17.45
C GLN A 133 -2.52 4.73 -16.26
N GLN A 134 -2.36 4.22 -15.04
CA GLN A 134 -2.51 4.96 -13.80
C GLN A 134 -1.13 5.20 -13.17
N PRO A 135 -0.97 6.27 -12.37
CA PRO A 135 0.26 6.51 -11.60
C PRO A 135 0.34 5.53 -10.41
N ILE A 136 0.59 4.25 -10.68
CA ILE A 136 0.71 3.20 -9.66
C ILE A 136 2.11 3.24 -9.03
N TYR A 137 2.18 3.19 -7.71
CA TYR A 137 3.42 3.02 -6.97
C TYR A 137 3.36 1.80 -6.04
N PRO A 138 4.42 0.98 -5.96
CA PRO A 138 5.71 1.09 -6.68
C PRO A 138 5.59 0.79 -8.19
N PRO A 139 6.56 1.20 -9.03
CA PRO A 139 6.48 1.05 -10.48
C PRO A 139 6.25 -0.38 -10.98
N PHE A 140 6.78 -1.38 -10.25
CA PHE A 140 6.59 -2.80 -10.59
C PHE A 140 5.17 -3.32 -10.30
N LEU A 141 4.38 -2.63 -9.48
CA LEU A 141 3.15 -3.18 -8.90
C LEU A 141 2.08 -3.45 -9.96
N ALA A 142 1.92 -2.56 -10.94
CA ALA A 142 0.94 -2.75 -12.02
C ALA A 142 1.24 -4.05 -12.79
N ALA A 143 2.48 -4.24 -13.23
CA ALA A 143 2.92 -5.46 -13.91
C ALA A 143 2.78 -6.69 -13.00
N PHE A 144 3.19 -6.58 -11.73
CA PHE A 144 3.04 -7.67 -10.77
C PHE A 144 1.59 -8.15 -10.63
N ILE A 145 0.62 -7.25 -10.53
CA ILE A 145 -0.80 -7.61 -10.43
C ILE A 145 -1.31 -8.19 -11.75
N GLN A 146 -0.88 -7.64 -12.89
CA GLN A 146 -1.32 -8.10 -14.21
C GLN A 146 -0.76 -9.49 -14.58
N ASP A 147 0.45 -9.80 -14.13
CA ASP A 147 1.12 -11.09 -14.36
C ASP A 147 0.58 -12.22 -13.47
N HIS A 148 -0.25 -11.91 -12.46
CA HIS A 148 -0.79 -12.88 -11.52
C HIS A 148 -2.31 -12.79 -11.50
N SER A 149 -2.98 -13.83 -11.99
CA SER A 149 -4.43 -13.98 -11.87
C SER A 149 -4.86 -14.22 -10.41
N ALA A 150 -6.12 -13.95 -10.09
CA ALA A 150 -6.68 -14.15 -8.74
C ALA A 150 -6.42 -15.57 -8.17
N SER A 151 -6.43 -16.60 -9.04
CA SER A 151 -6.12 -17.99 -8.67
C SER A 151 -4.63 -18.26 -8.48
N GLU A 152 -3.74 -17.51 -9.12
CA GLU A 152 -2.29 -17.71 -9.03
C GLU A 152 -1.69 -17.16 -7.74
N PHE A 153 -2.33 -16.19 -7.08
CA PHE A 153 -1.90 -15.72 -5.76
C PHE A 153 -1.88 -16.83 -4.70
N MET A 154 -2.57 -17.94 -4.94
CA MET A 154 -2.54 -19.13 -4.09
C MET A 154 -1.21 -19.90 -4.15
N HIS A 155 -0.35 -19.68 -5.15
CA HIS A 155 0.92 -20.39 -5.32
C HIS A 155 2.14 -19.46 -5.39
N VAL A 156 1.97 -18.17 -5.09
CA VAL A 156 3.07 -17.21 -5.12
C VAL A 156 4.12 -17.52 -4.06
N VAL A 157 5.37 -17.60 -4.50
CA VAL A 157 6.55 -17.54 -3.64
C VAL A 157 6.89 -16.06 -3.42
N PRO A 158 7.00 -15.58 -2.17
CA PRO A 158 7.30 -14.18 -1.92
C PRO A 158 8.55 -13.71 -2.65
N ARG A 159 8.41 -12.64 -3.45
CA ARG A 159 9.55 -12.01 -4.13
C ARG A 159 10.07 -10.81 -3.34
N TYR A 160 11.36 -10.52 -3.49
CA TYR A 160 11.98 -9.33 -2.95
C TYR A 160 12.12 -8.25 -4.03
N TYR A 161 11.74 -7.02 -3.71
CA TYR A 161 11.88 -5.86 -4.59
C TYR A 161 12.66 -4.75 -3.89
N ASP A 162 13.72 -4.25 -4.53
CA ASP A 162 14.36 -2.99 -4.17
C ASP A 162 13.68 -1.88 -4.99
N SER A 163 13.03 -0.93 -4.31
CA SER A 163 12.33 0.16 -5.00
C SER A 163 13.25 1.20 -5.67
N ARG A 164 14.58 1.03 -5.57
CA ARG A 164 15.58 1.77 -6.36
C ARG A 164 15.90 1.09 -7.69
N ALA A 165 15.41 -0.13 -7.92
CA ALA A 165 15.67 -0.96 -9.11
C ALA A 165 14.42 -1.16 -9.97
#